data_AF-A0A7W8KDD7-F1
#
_entry.id   AF-A0A7W8KDD7-F1
#
_cell.length_a   1.000
_cell.length_b   1.000
_cell.length_c   1.000
_cell.angle_alpha   90.00
_cell.angle_beta   90.00
_cell.angle_gamma   90.00
#
_symmetry.space_group_name_H-M   'P 1'
#
loop_
_entity.id
_entity.type
_entity.pdbx_description
1 polymer ?
#
loop_
_entity_poly.entity_id
_entity_poly.type
_entity_poly.pdbx_seq_one_letter_code
_entity_poly.pdbx_strand_id
1 'polypeptide(L)'
;MITWFDALLITLWALLTALGARRGLSGLAWGLSGIALCFLANSLSGSPLAAALIALMLSAGMAVAISRLIPAPLEQPWHMAPGALGGFLLGGLLVCTAALSFPLDVQVTTRGPQGTYPSPSLPPAIYDAVRNSAVKNALRGVWGSGVAVKTLLIPDQVRGF
;
A
#
# COMPACT_ATOMS: atom_id res chain seq x y z
N MET A 1 9.00 0.83 20.93
CA MET A 1 8.34 -0.47 21.24
C MET A 1 7.60 -0.92 19.99
N ILE A 2 7.63 -2.21 19.66
CA ILE A 2 6.83 -2.78 18.57
C ILE A 2 5.41 -2.99 19.10
N THR A 3 4.41 -2.49 18.38
CA THR A 3 3.00 -2.62 18.73
C THR A 3 2.39 -3.87 18.07
N TRP A 4 1.21 -4.31 18.52
CA TRP A 4 0.46 -5.40 17.86
C TRP A 4 0.14 -5.06 16.40
N PHE A 5 -0.04 -3.77 16.09
CA PHE A 5 -0.26 -3.30 14.73
C PHE A 5 0.97 -3.52 13.85
N ASP A 6 2.17 -3.20 14.34
CA ASP A 6 3.43 -3.47 13.63
C ASP A 6 3.61 -4.97 13.35
N ALA A 7 3.24 -5.84 14.30
CA ALA A 7 3.32 -7.28 14.12
C ALA A 7 2.42 -7.76 12.95
N LEU A 8 1.17 -7.28 12.87
CA LEU A 8 0.26 -7.62 11.78
C LEU A 8 0.79 -7.14 10.43
N LEU A 9 1.34 -5.93 10.37
CA LEU A 9 1.93 -5.38 9.13
C LEU A 9 3.12 -6.22 8.66
N ILE A 10 4.01 -6.61 9.57
CA ILE A 10 5.17 -7.45 9.24
C ILE A 10 4.72 -8.84 8.80
N THR A 11 3.73 -9.44 9.45
CA THR A 11 3.17 -10.74 9.05
C THR A 11 2.54 -10.66 7.65
N LEU A 12 1.75 -9.63 7.37
CA LEU A 12 1.18 -9.40 6.05
C LEU A 12 2.26 -9.27 4.99
N TRP A 13 3.31 -8.49 5.28
CA TRP A 13 4.43 -8.29 4.36
C TRP A 13 5.17 -9.58 4.05
N ALA A 14 5.45 -10.38 5.08
CA ALA A 14 6.09 -11.68 4.95
C ALA A 14 5.23 -12.65 4.11
N LEU A 15 3.91 -12.69 4.35
CA LEU A 15 2.98 -13.52 3.59
C LEU A 15 2.95 -13.14 2.11
N LEU A 16 2.91 -11.85 1.78
CA LEU A 16 2.92 -11.38 0.40
C LEU A 16 4.24 -11.66 -0.30
N THR A 17 5.36 -11.54 0.42
CA THR A 17 6.68 -11.90 -0.09
C THR A 17 6.77 -13.40 -0.39
N ALA A 18 6.30 -14.25 0.53
CA ALA A 18 6.28 -15.70 0.36
C ALA A 18 5.34 -16.12 -0.78
N LEU A 19 4.18 -15.48 -0.91
CA LEU A 19 3.24 -15.72 -2.01
C LEU A 19 3.86 -15.31 -3.35
N GLY A 20 4.56 -14.18 -3.39
CA GLY A 20 5.32 -13.74 -4.56
C GLY A 20 6.38 -14.77 -4.95
N ALA A 21 7.18 -15.24 -3.98
CA ALA A 21 8.20 -16.26 -4.20
C ALA A 21 7.61 -17.54 -4.79
N ARG A 22 6.47 -18.00 -4.25
CA ARG A 22 5.75 -19.19 -4.74
C ARG A 22 5.20 -19.02 -6.16
N ARG A 23 4.88 -17.80 -6.58
CA ARG A 23 4.35 -17.49 -7.92
C ARG A 23 5.43 -17.19 -8.95
N GLY A 24 6.71 -17.15 -8.55
CA GLY A 24 7.84 -16.92 -9.44
C GLY A 24 7.69 -15.66 -10.32
N LEU A 25 7.96 -15.78 -11.63
CA LEU A 25 7.82 -14.67 -12.59
C LEU A 25 6.41 -14.04 -12.60
N SER A 26 5.36 -14.84 -12.39
CA SER A 26 4.00 -14.33 -12.25
C SER A 26 3.84 -13.44 -11.02
N GLY A 27 4.57 -13.73 -9.93
CA GLY A 27 4.62 -12.89 -8.73
C GLY A 27 5.22 -11.51 -8.99
N LEU A 28 6.27 -11.43 -9.81
CA LEU A 28 6.86 -10.16 -10.25
C LEU A 28 5.89 -9.36 -11.11
N ALA A 29 5.26 -10.02 -12.09
CA ALA A 29 4.27 -9.39 -12.96
C ALA A 29 3.09 -8.82 -12.16
N TRP A 30 2.57 -9.58 -11.19
CA TRP A 30 1.53 -9.13 -10.28
C TRP A 30 1.97 -7.98 -9.38
N GLY A 31 3.21 -8.01 -8.88
CA GLY A 31 3.76 -6.94 -8.05
C GLY A 31 3.85 -5.62 -8.80
N LEU A 32 4.50 -5.62 -9.97
CA LEU A 32 4.68 -4.42 -10.79
C LEU A 32 3.35 -3.90 -11.35
N SER A 33 2.50 -4.80 -11.84
CA SER A 33 1.18 -4.40 -12.34
C SER A 33 0.30 -3.85 -11.23
N GLY A 34 0.30 -4.44 -10.04
CA GLY A 34 -0.45 -3.93 -8.89
C GLY A 34 -0.05 -2.48 -8.56
N ILE A 35 1.26 -2.20 -8.49
CA ILE A 35 1.76 -0.83 -8.24
C ILE A 35 1.32 0.13 -9.35
N ALA A 36 1.50 -0.26 -10.62
CA ALA A 36 1.14 0.57 -11.76
C ALA A 36 -0.37 0.83 -11.83
N LEU A 37 -1.20 -0.17 -11.58
CA LEU A 37 -2.66 -0.05 -11.57
C LEU A 37 -3.17 0.81 -10.42
N CYS A 38 -2.59 0.69 -9.23
CA CYS A 38 -2.91 1.57 -8.11
C CYS A 38 -2.56 3.03 -8.43
N PHE A 39 -1.39 3.27 -9.03
CA PHE A 39 -1.01 4.62 -9.47
C PHE A 39 -1.98 5.16 -10.53
N LEU A 40 -2.36 4.34 -11.51
CA LEU A 40 -3.26 4.73 -12.59
C LEU A 40 -4.67 5.02 -12.07
N ALA A 41 -5.22 4.15 -11.22
CA ALA A 41 -6.53 4.32 -10.61
C ALA A 41 -6.59 5.58 -9.74
N ASN A 42 -5.56 5.82 -8.92
CA ASN A 42 -5.50 7.00 -8.05
C ASN A 42 -5.32 8.29 -8.84
N SER A 43 -4.56 8.29 -9.94
CA SER A 43 -4.37 9.48 -10.78
C SER A 43 -5.60 9.82 -11.62
N LEU A 44 -6.29 8.82 -12.18
CA LEU A 44 -7.45 9.00 -13.05
C LEU A 44 -8.74 9.35 -12.32
N SER A 45 -8.94 8.81 -11.11
CA SER A 45 -10.22 8.95 -10.44
C SER A 45 -10.16 10.02 -9.35
N GLY A 46 -11.09 10.98 -9.38
CA GLY A 46 -11.29 11.96 -8.30
C GLY A 46 -12.12 11.47 -7.11
N SER A 47 -12.71 10.27 -7.17
CA SER A 47 -13.55 9.71 -6.10
C SER A 47 -13.09 8.31 -5.66
N PRO A 48 -13.07 7.99 -4.36
CA PRO A 48 -12.53 6.71 -3.87
C PRO A 48 -13.29 5.50 -4.44
N LEU A 49 -14.61 5.64 -4.66
CA LEU A 49 -15.44 4.61 -5.30
C LEU A 49 -15.07 4.39 -6.78
N ALA A 50 -14.82 5.47 -7.54
CA ALA A 50 -14.40 5.33 -8.93
C ALA A 50 -13.01 4.70 -9.03
N ALA A 51 -12.07 5.07 -8.15
CA ALA A 51 -10.74 4.46 -8.10
C ALA A 51 -10.84 2.96 -7.84
N ALA A 52 -11.69 2.55 -6.90
CA ALA A 52 -11.91 1.14 -6.58
C ALA A 52 -12.47 0.35 -7.77
N LEU A 53 -13.47 0.91 -8.48
CA LEU A 53 -14.06 0.26 -9.66
C LEU A 53 -13.05 0.17 -10.82
N ILE A 54 -12.31 1.23 -11.09
CA ILE A 54 -11.27 1.26 -12.12
C ILE A 54 -10.18 0.23 -11.78
N ALA A 55 -9.73 0.19 -10.53
CA ALA A 55 -8.74 -0.78 -10.06
C ALA A 55 -9.26 -2.23 -10.21
N LEU A 56 -10.53 -2.49 -9.88
CA LEU A 56 -11.15 -3.81 -10.07
C LEU A 56 -11.19 -4.22 -11.55
N MET A 57 -11.64 -3.33 -12.44
CA MET A 57 -11.72 -3.63 -13.87
C MET A 57 -10.32 -3.87 -14.48
N LEU A 58 -9.36 -3.02 -14.13
CA LEU A 58 -7.98 -3.15 -14.63
C LEU A 58 -7.28 -4.39 -14.08
N SER A 59 -7.47 -4.70 -12.80
CA SER A 59 -6.87 -5.90 -12.20
C SER A 59 -7.48 -7.18 -12.75
N ALA A 60 -8.78 -7.21 -13.05
CA ALA A 60 -9.43 -8.34 -13.73
C ALA A 60 -8.86 -8.55 -15.14
N GLY A 61 -8.70 -7.47 -15.92
CA GLY A 61 -8.06 -7.54 -17.23
C GLY A 61 -6.63 -8.05 -17.17
N MET A 62 -5.85 -7.56 -16.20
CA MET A 62 -4.46 -7.98 -16.02
C MET A 62 -4.34 -9.42 -15.53
N ALA A 63 -5.28 -9.90 -14.70
CA ALA A 63 -5.33 -11.29 -14.28
C ALA A 63 -5.47 -12.24 -15.47
N VAL A 64 -6.38 -11.91 -16.40
CA VAL A 64 -6.59 -12.68 -17.63
C VAL A 64 -5.33 -12.63 -18.50
N ALA A 65 -4.75 -11.45 -18.72
CA ALA A 65 -3.54 -11.29 -19.51
C ALA A 65 -2.37 -12.13 -18.94
N ILE A 66 -2.07 -12.01 -17.64
CA ILE A 66 -0.99 -12.75 -16.98
C ILE A 66 -1.23 -14.26 -17.09
N SER A 67 -2.47 -14.72 -16.89
CA SER A 67 -2.81 -16.15 -16.99
C SER A 67 -2.60 -16.73 -18.39
N ARG A 68 -2.68 -15.90 -19.43
CA ARG A 68 -2.50 -16.29 -20.84
C ARG A 68 -1.05 -16.15 -21.30
N LEU A 69 -0.35 -15.14 -20.82
CA LEU A 69 1.02 -14.79 -21.25
C LEU A 69 2.11 -15.57 -20.50
N ILE A 70 1.85 -15.99 -19.26
CA ILE A 70 2.82 -16.69 -18.43
C ILE A 70 2.35 -18.13 -18.22
N PRO A 71 2.67 -19.07 -19.14
CA PRO A 71 2.44 -20.50 -18.90
C PRO A 71 3.27 -20.91 -17.69
N ALA A 72 2.65 -21.54 -16.68
CA ALA A 72 3.28 -21.80 -15.38
C ALA A 72 4.50 -22.76 -15.49
N PRO A 73 5.76 -22.27 -15.37
CA PRO A 73 6.94 -23.13 -15.38
C PRO A 73 7.46 -23.18 -13.94
N LEU A 74 6.88 -24.07 -13.14
CA LEU A 74 7.15 -24.18 -11.70
C LEU A 74 8.39 -25.01 -11.35
N GLU A 75 9.23 -25.36 -12.33
CA GLU A 75 10.27 -26.38 -12.11
C GLU A 75 11.65 -25.81 -11.77
N GLN A 76 11.92 -24.52 -11.97
CA GLN A 76 13.28 -23.98 -11.81
C GLN A 76 13.41 -22.99 -10.64
N PRO A 77 14.33 -23.22 -9.68
CA PRO A 77 14.45 -22.45 -8.44
C PRO A 77 14.85 -20.98 -8.64
N TRP A 78 15.48 -20.64 -9.77
CA TRP A 78 15.84 -19.25 -10.07
C TRP A 78 14.63 -18.34 -10.33
N HIS A 79 13.46 -18.90 -10.67
CA HIS A 79 12.22 -18.13 -10.82
C HIS A 79 11.68 -17.59 -9.50
N MET A 80 12.10 -18.12 -8.35
CA MET A 80 11.56 -17.73 -7.04
C MET A 80 12.03 -16.33 -6.60
N ALA A 81 13.26 -15.95 -6.94
CA ALA A 81 13.83 -14.64 -6.59
C ALA A 81 13.05 -13.44 -7.17
N PRO A 82 12.75 -13.38 -8.49
CA PRO A 82 11.95 -12.27 -9.02
C PRO A 82 10.53 -12.25 -8.44
N GLY A 83 9.93 -13.41 -8.19
CA GLY A 83 8.62 -13.49 -7.53
C GLY A 83 8.62 -12.90 -6.12
N ALA A 84 9.65 -13.23 -5.33
CA ALA A 84 9.82 -12.68 -3.99
C ALA A 84 9.97 -11.15 -4.03
N LEU A 85 10.72 -10.61 -4.99
CA LEU A 85 10.85 -9.16 -5.19
C LEU A 85 9.52 -8.49 -5.52
N GLY A 86 8.71 -9.10 -6.40
CA GLY A 86 7.36 -8.61 -6.70
C GLY A 86 6.44 -8.55 -5.48
N GLY A 87 6.41 -9.65 -4.72
CA GLY A 87 5.64 -9.74 -3.49
C GLY A 87 6.13 -8.80 -2.39
N PHE A 88 7.43 -8.61 -2.27
CA PHE A 88 8.07 -7.68 -1.33
C PHE A 88 7.72 -6.23 -1.63
N LEU A 89 7.82 -5.81 -2.89
CA LEU A 89 7.51 -4.44 -3.31
C LEU A 89 6.02 -4.13 -3.15
N LEU A 90 5.14 -5.01 -3.64
CA LEU A 90 3.70 -4.83 -3.51
C LEU A 90 3.25 -4.91 -2.04
N GLY A 91 3.81 -5.85 -1.27
CA GLY A 91 3.50 -5.97 0.16
C GLY A 91 4.01 -4.77 0.95
N GLY A 92 5.19 -4.24 0.62
CA GLY A 92 5.70 -3.00 1.21
C GLY A 92 4.77 -1.84 0.92
N LEU A 93 4.29 -1.71 -0.33
CA LEU A 93 3.32 -0.68 -0.69
C LEU A 93 2.02 -0.80 0.12
N LEU A 94 1.46 -2.01 0.24
CA LEU A 94 0.25 -2.27 1.01
C LEU A 94 0.42 -1.98 2.51
N VAL A 95 1.58 -2.33 3.08
CA VAL A 95 1.91 -2.00 4.46
C VAL A 95 2.02 -0.50 4.66
N CYS A 96 2.69 0.21 3.75
CA CYS A 96 2.84 1.66 3.83
C CYS A 96 1.48 2.37 3.74
N THR A 97 0.66 2.00 2.75
CA THR A 97 -0.69 2.54 2.59
C THR A 97 -1.57 2.23 3.80
N ALA A 98 -1.59 0.99 4.29
CA ALA A 98 -2.35 0.61 5.49
C ALA A 98 -1.91 1.40 6.74
N ALA A 99 -0.59 1.54 6.94
CA ALA A 99 -0.03 2.29 8.06
C ALA A 99 -0.35 3.79 8.00
N LEU A 100 -0.66 4.33 6.81
CA LEU A 100 -0.96 5.75 6.58
C LEU A 100 -2.46 6.02 6.36
N SER A 101 -3.28 4.98 6.22
CA SER A 101 -4.72 5.08 5.89
C SER A 101 -5.62 5.59 7.02
N PHE A 102 -5.12 5.66 8.26
CA PHE A 102 -5.93 6.13 9.39
C PHE A 102 -6.39 7.58 9.20
N PRO A 103 -7.53 7.97 9.80
CA PRO A 103 -8.03 9.33 9.68
C PRO A 103 -7.06 10.34 10.31
N LEU A 104 -6.93 11.48 9.63
CA LEU A 104 -6.24 12.68 10.10
C LEU A 104 -7.28 13.61 10.70
N ASP A 105 -6.99 14.15 11.89
CA ASP A 105 -7.79 15.23 12.45
C ASP A 105 -7.14 16.56 12.09
N VAL A 106 -7.83 17.37 11.31
CA VAL A 106 -7.34 18.69 10.87
C VAL A 106 -8.02 19.73 11.74
N GLN A 107 -7.29 20.21 12.74
CA GLN A 107 -7.77 21.27 13.61
C GLN A 107 -7.29 22.62 13.06
N VAL A 108 -8.23 23.53 12.81
CA VAL A 108 -7.90 24.92 12.43
C VAL A 108 -7.53 25.66 13.71
N THR A 109 -6.24 25.79 13.97
CA THR A 109 -5.74 26.60 15.09
C THR A 109 -5.53 28.05 14.64
N THR A 110 -5.35 28.96 15.59
CA THR A 110 -5.02 30.38 15.33
C THR A 110 -3.69 30.59 14.59
N ARG A 111 -2.87 29.54 14.42
CA ARG A 111 -1.62 29.54 13.64
C ARG A 111 -1.75 28.89 12.25
N GLY A 112 -2.95 28.45 11.87
CA GLY A 112 -3.24 27.74 10.61
C GLY A 112 -3.76 26.31 10.83
N PRO A 113 -4.10 25.60 9.74
CA PRO A 113 -4.55 24.22 9.80
C PRO A 113 -3.41 23.31 10.28
N GLN A 114 -3.61 22.62 11.41
CA GLN A 114 -2.65 21.66 11.96
C GLN A 114 -3.28 20.26 11.95
N GLY A 115 -2.75 19.38 11.09
CA GLY A 115 -3.16 17.98 11.01
C GLY A 115 -2.47 17.14 12.09
N THR A 116 -3.24 16.51 12.98
CA THR A 116 -2.71 15.57 13.98
C THR A 116 -2.93 14.14 13.51
N TYR A 117 -1.84 13.35 13.47
CA TYR A 117 -1.85 11.95 13.05
C TYR A 117 -1.33 10.97 14.11
N PRO A 118 -2.07 9.92 14.46
CA PRO A 118 -3.44 9.59 14.02
C PRO A 118 -4.51 10.47 14.68
N SER A 119 -5.73 10.50 14.15
CA SER A 119 -6.85 11.25 14.74
C SER A 119 -7.11 10.83 16.20
N PRO A 120 -7.25 11.78 17.15
CA PRO A 120 -7.60 11.48 18.54
C PRO A 120 -9.04 10.96 18.71
N SER A 121 -9.87 11.02 17.66
CA SER A 121 -11.23 10.45 17.66
C SER A 121 -11.25 8.93 17.53
N LEU A 122 -10.10 8.27 17.34
CA LEU A 122 -10.01 6.81 17.24
C LEU A 122 -10.20 6.14 18.61
N PRO A 123 -10.72 4.89 18.64
CA PRO A 123 -10.76 4.09 19.87
C PRO A 123 -9.38 4.00 20.53
N PRO A 124 -9.28 4.12 21.88
CA PRO A 124 -7.99 4.25 22.57
C PRO A 124 -6.98 3.15 22.24
N ALA A 125 -7.43 1.89 22.15
CA ALA A 125 -6.59 0.75 21.82
C ALA A 125 -5.98 0.82 20.40
N ILE A 126 -6.69 1.43 19.44
CA ILE A 126 -6.22 1.63 18.07
C ILE A 126 -5.31 2.85 18.01
N TYR A 127 -5.71 3.94 18.68
CA TYR A 127 -4.93 5.16 18.75
C TYR A 127 -3.53 4.89 19.32
N ASP A 128 -3.42 4.18 20.43
CA ASP A 128 -2.12 3.89 21.06
C ASP A 128 -1.25 2.97 20.21
N ALA A 129 -1.85 2.01 19.50
CA ALA A 129 -1.13 1.11 18.61
C ALA A 129 -0.55 1.84 17.39
N VAL A 130 -1.35 2.69 16.75
CA VAL A 130 -0.94 3.43 15.55
C VAL A 130 0.00 4.59 15.91
N ARG A 131 -0.26 5.28 17.03
CA ARG A 131 0.58 6.40 17.49
C ARG A 131 2.00 5.94 17.80
N ASN A 132 2.14 4.79 18.45
CA ASN A 132 3.43 4.23 18.87
C ASN A 132 4.06 3.28 17.83
N SER A 133 3.41 3.06 16.68
CA SER A 133 3.89 2.17 15.63
C SER A 133 5.25 2.58 15.09
N ALA A 134 6.18 1.62 15.05
CA ALA A 134 7.51 1.81 14.48
C ALA A 134 7.43 2.03 12.96
N VAL A 135 6.56 1.28 12.27
CA VAL A 135 6.36 1.39 10.83
C VAL A 135 5.84 2.78 10.46
N LYS A 136 4.83 3.27 11.17
CA LYS A 136 4.29 4.63 11.00
C LYS A 136 5.36 5.71 11.22
N ASN A 137 6.22 5.53 12.21
CA ASN A 137 7.30 6.49 12.50
C ASN A 137 8.37 6.54 11.40
N ALA A 138 8.70 5.39 10.80
CA ALA A 138 9.60 5.35 9.63
C ALA A 138 8.99 6.04 8.40
N LEU A 139 7.66 6.00 8.27
CA LEU A 139 6.92 6.55 7.13
C LEU A 139 6.59 8.04 7.24
N ARG A 140 6.99 8.74 8.32
CA ARG A 140 6.74 10.18 8.45
C ARG A 140 7.30 11.00 7.28
N GLY A 141 8.40 10.55 6.66
CA GLY A 141 9.01 11.20 5.49
C GLY A 141 8.12 11.23 4.25
N VAL A 142 7.11 10.34 4.16
CA VAL A 142 6.16 10.32 3.02
C VAL A 142 5.35 11.62 2.97
N TRP A 143 5.05 12.24 4.11
CA TRP A 143 4.32 13.51 4.16
C TRP A 143 5.09 14.68 3.54
N GLY A 144 6.42 14.65 3.57
CA GLY A 144 7.29 15.63 2.91
C GLY A 144 7.72 15.23 1.48
N SER A 145 7.30 14.06 1.00
CA SER A 145 7.76 13.51 -0.28
C SER A 145 7.07 14.12 -1.51
N GLY A 146 7.58 13.81 -2.70
CA GLY A 146 7.05 14.31 -3.97
C GLY A 146 5.61 13.85 -4.27
N VAL A 147 4.92 14.58 -5.13
CA VAL A 147 3.50 14.38 -5.47
C VAL A 147 3.21 12.94 -5.92
N ALA A 148 4.10 12.31 -6.70
CA ALA A 148 3.91 10.95 -7.18
C ALA A 148 3.83 9.90 -6.05
N VAL A 149 4.68 10.05 -5.02
CA VAL A 149 4.69 9.15 -3.86
C VAL A 149 3.43 9.36 -3.01
N LYS A 150 2.98 10.61 -2.87
CA LYS A 150 1.72 10.92 -2.19
C LYS A 150 0.50 10.40 -2.94
N THR A 151 0.44 10.53 -4.26
CA THR A 151 -0.67 9.99 -5.08
C THR A 151 -0.75 8.47 -4.97
N LEU A 152 0.40 7.80 -4.81
CA LEU A 152 0.46 6.36 -4.66
C LEU A 152 0.09 5.88 -3.25
N LEU A 153 0.68 6.50 -2.21
CA LEU A 153 0.57 6.03 -0.83
C LEU A 153 -0.62 6.63 -0.07
N ILE A 154 -1.00 7.86 -0.41
CA ILE A 154 -1.95 8.67 0.37
C ILE A 154 -2.77 9.58 -0.57
N PRO A 155 -3.55 9.00 -1.50
CA PRO A 155 -4.25 9.76 -2.55
C PRO A 155 -5.23 10.80 -1.98
N ASP A 156 -5.84 10.51 -0.83
CA ASP A 156 -6.83 11.38 -0.18
C ASP A 156 -6.22 12.72 0.28
N GLN A 157 -4.92 12.74 0.56
CA GLN A 157 -4.21 13.92 1.07
C GLN A 157 -3.59 14.79 -0.04
N VAL A 158 -3.54 14.29 -1.28
CA VAL A 158 -3.09 15.08 -2.44
C VAL A 158 -4.20 16.02 -2.93
N ARG A 159 -5.46 15.66 -2.69
CA ARG A 159 -6.63 16.38 -3.20
C ARG A 159 -7.45 17.11 -2.13
N GLY A 160 -7.09 16.95 -0.86
CA GLY A 160 -7.71 17.64 0.26
C GLY A 160 -6.83 18.76 0.78
N PHE A 161 -6.69 19.86 0.03
CA PHE A 161 -6.55 21.26 0.47
C PHE A 161 -6.75 22.17 -0.73
#